data_AF-A0A1L9TZ54-F1
#
_entry.id   AF-A0A1L9TZ54-F1
#
_cell.length_a   1.000
_cell.length_b   1.000
_cell.length_c   1.000
_cell.angle_alpha   90.00
_cell.angle_beta   90.00
_cell.angle_gamma   90.00
#
_symmetry.space_group_name_H-M   'P 1'
#
loop_
_entity.id
_entity.type
_entity.pdbx_description
1 polymer ?
#
loop_
_entity_poly.entity_id
_entity_poly.type
_entity_poly.pdbx_seq_one_letter_code
_entity_poly.pdbx_strand_id
1 'polypeptide(L)'
;MKSKLLIFLRDKLFRPRIPWERIDDYPEAQKNRRRVHEKFGLTDNEWTAVEDYLKNYDAMGVAQQRGEWLTKECSRLERTLGDSTKAMDEISREYRELSDEKYRNQKVYKLRDELAKEAFDALKHTAIGRAIHYSRGKPRWHLSPWLRLRCAEAGGCCGRSCQCCQRLQDTKKWAGHCTPACGCCMEHQGTDQLIGTLQDPIELGYNMRPSKEDTFSRNMMDALIWKPFVSKE
;
A
#
# COMPACT_ATOMS: atom_id res chain seq x y z
N MET A 1 25.79 -4.50 27.56
CA MET A 1 25.36 -5.86 27.97
C MET A 1 23.83 -6.05 28.01
N LYS A 2 23.02 -5.08 28.45
CA LYS A 2 21.54 -5.22 28.54
C LYS A 2 20.83 -5.45 27.19
N SER A 3 21.26 -4.83 26.09
CA SER A 3 20.58 -5.00 24.79
C SER A 3 20.79 -6.38 24.15
N LYS A 4 21.99 -6.96 24.24
CA LYS A 4 22.27 -8.31 23.73
C LYS A 4 21.51 -9.40 24.48
N LEU A 5 21.30 -9.23 25.80
CA LEU A 5 20.49 -10.16 26.61
C LEU A 5 19.00 -10.06 26.26
N LEU A 6 18.49 -8.86 25.99
CA LEU A 6 17.10 -8.65 25.53
C LEU A 6 16.85 -9.24 24.15
N ILE A 7 17.79 -9.08 23.21
CA ILE A 7 17.72 -9.70 21.87
C ILE A 7 17.81 -11.23 21.99
N PHE A 8 18.71 -11.76 22.82
CA PHE A 8 18.82 -13.20 23.06
C PHE A 8 17.56 -13.81 23.70
N LEU A 9 16.96 -13.11 24.68
CA LEU A 9 15.70 -13.53 25.30
C LEU A 9 14.53 -13.45 24.31
N ARG A 10 14.50 -12.42 23.44
CA ARG A 10 13.52 -12.27 22.36
C ARG A 10 13.58 -13.46 21.39
N ASP A 11 14.78 -13.86 20.97
CA ASP A 11 14.94 -14.91 19.95
C ASP A 11 14.81 -16.33 20.52
N LYS A 12 15.18 -16.57 21.80
CA LYS A 12 15.06 -17.89 22.45
C LYS A 12 13.72 -18.17 23.11
N LEU A 13 13.04 -17.17 23.67
CA LEU A 13 11.73 -17.37 24.33
C LEU A 13 10.56 -17.37 23.34
N PHE A 14 10.74 -16.86 22.12
CA PHE A 14 9.66 -16.68 21.15
C PHE A 14 9.93 -17.25 19.75
N ARG A 15 10.87 -18.19 19.59
CA ARG A 15 10.69 -19.25 18.58
C ARG A 15 9.47 -20.08 19.03
N PRO A 16 8.51 -20.37 18.14
CA PRO A 16 7.13 -20.68 18.52
C PRO A 16 7.06 -21.96 19.36
N ARG A 17 6.91 -21.77 20.67
CA ARG A 17 6.39 -22.76 21.61
C ARG A 17 5.22 -22.18 22.42
N ILE A 18 4.53 -21.18 21.86
CA ILE A 18 3.31 -20.63 22.44
C ILE A 18 2.12 -21.28 21.74
N PRO A 19 1.32 -22.11 22.42
CA PRO A 19 0.20 -22.87 21.84
C PRO A 19 -0.88 -22.01 21.17
N TRP A 20 -0.88 -20.70 21.43
CA TRP A 20 -1.87 -19.72 21.00
C TRP A 20 -1.59 -19.09 19.61
N GLU A 21 -0.48 -19.44 18.95
CA GLU A 21 -0.30 -19.17 17.52
C GLU A 21 -0.98 -20.24 16.64
N ARG A 22 -2.07 -20.84 17.13
CA ARG A 22 -3.00 -21.53 16.23
C ARG A 22 -3.59 -20.47 15.31
N ILE A 23 -3.47 -20.76 14.04
CA ILE A 23 -3.97 -19.98 12.91
C ILE A 23 -5.40 -19.51 13.25
N ASP A 24 -6.21 -20.35 13.86
CA ASP A 24 -7.66 -20.24 13.97
C ASP A 24 -8.20 -19.16 14.96
N ASP A 25 -7.40 -18.66 15.91
CA ASP A 25 -7.88 -17.77 17.01
C ASP A 25 -7.44 -16.29 16.86
N TYR A 26 -7.85 -15.72 15.73
CA TYR A 26 -7.13 -14.61 15.08
C TYR A 26 -7.22 -13.20 15.73
N PRO A 27 -8.34 -12.71 16.31
CA PRO A 27 -8.39 -11.37 16.91
C PRO A 27 -7.55 -11.25 18.19
N GLU A 28 -7.56 -12.29 19.03
CA GLU A 28 -6.74 -12.34 20.25
C GLU A 28 -5.25 -12.50 19.91
N ALA A 29 -4.92 -13.27 18.87
CA ALA A 29 -3.55 -13.34 18.35
C ALA A 29 -3.02 -11.95 17.95
N GLN A 30 -3.84 -11.12 17.30
CA GLN A 30 -3.44 -9.77 16.90
C GLN A 30 -3.23 -8.83 18.10
N LYS A 31 -4.08 -8.91 19.14
CA LYS A 31 -3.88 -8.20 20.41
C LYS A 31 -2.58 -8.63 21.09
N ASN A 32 -2.28 -9.93 21.07
CA ASN A 32 -1.03 -10.45 21.65
C ASN A 32 0.20 -10.01 20.87
N ARG A 33 0.16 -10.00 19.52
CA ARG A 33 1.25 -9.45 18.68
C ARG A 33 1.52 -7.99 19.03
N ARG A 34 0.47 -7.18 19.20
CA ARG A 34 0.61 -5.79 19.64
C ARG A 34 1.25 -5.67 21.01
N ARG A 35 0.79 -6.44 22.01
CA ARG A 35 1.38 -6.45 23.36
C ARG A 35 2.86 -6.85 23.36
N VAL A 36 3.23 -7.85 22.56
CA VAL A 36 4.63 -8.27 22.37
C VAL A 36 5.44 -7.13 21.76
N HIS A 37 4.94 -6.48 20.71
CA HIS A 37 5.59 -5.32 20.11
C HIS A 37 5.74 -4.14 21.09
N GLU A 38 4.71 -3.80 21.86
CA GLU A 38 4.75 -2.72 22.85
C GLU A 38 5.75 -3.02 23.98
N LYS A 39 5.92 -4.29 24.35
CA LYS A 39 6.83 -4.69 25.43
C LYS A 39 8.30 -4.77 25.00
N PHE A 40 8.57 -5.27 23.80
CA PHE A 40 9.93 -5.57 23.35
C PHE A 40 10.46 -4.61 22.28
N GLY A 41 9.56 -3.90 21.59
CA GLY A 41 9.90 -2.98 20.51
C GLY A 41 10.49 -3.69 19.28
N LEU A 42 11.09 -2.88 18.42
CA LEU A 42 11.88 -3.29 17.26
C LEU A 42 13.26 -2.64 17.38
N THR A 43 14.26 -3.27 16.75
CA THR A 43 15.55 -2.62 16.52
C THR A 43 15.40 -1.49 15.49
N ASP A 44 16.40 -0.61 15.37
CA ASP A 44 16.35 0.45 14.36
C ASP A 44 16.28 -0.10 12.94
N ASN A 45 17.04 -1.16 12.63
CA ASN A 45 16.98 -1.82 11.33
C ASN A 45 15.60 -2.43 11.04
N GLU A 46 14.97 -3.03 12.05
CA GLU A 46 13.61 -3.55 11.92
C GLU A 46 12.61 -2.42 11.69
N TRP A 47 12.75 -1.28 12.36
CA TRP A 47 11.90 -0.11 12.10
C TRP A 47 12.09 0.44 10.68
N THR A 48 13.33 0.55 10.21
CA THR A 48 13.63 0.92 8.81
C THR A 48 12.94 -0.04 7.85
N ALA A 49 13.00 -1.35 8.10
CA ALA A 49 12.31 -2.34 7.28
C ALA A 49 10.78 -2.17 7.27
N VAL A 50 10.15 -1.77 8.39
CA VAL A 50 8.70 -1.46 8.41
C VAL A 50 8.40 -0.25 7.53
N GLU A 51 9.21 0.81 7.64
CA GLU A 51 9.06 2.02 6.85
C GLU A 51 9.23 1.74 5.35
N ASP A 52 10.30 1.04 4.98
CA ASP A 52 10.59 0.65 3.59
C ASP A 52 9.47 -0.22 3.02
N TYR A 53 8.95 -1.17 3.79
CA TYR A 53 7.82 -1.98 3.37
C TYR A 53 6.61 -1.12 3.03
N LEU A 54 6.22 -0.18 3.90
CA LEU A 54 5.03 0.65 3.69
C LEU A 54 5.22 1.67 2.57
N LYS A 55 6.40 2.29 2.44
CA LYS A 55 6.72 3.21 1.34
C LYS A 55 6.64 2.51 0.00
N ASN A 56 7.29 1.35 -0.13
CA ASN A 56 7.27 0.60 -1.37
C ASN A 56 5.87 0.07 -1.67
N TYR A 57 5.09 -0.33 -0.66
CA TYR A 57 3.69 -0.70 -0.83
C TYR A 57 2.85 0.45 -1.40
N ASP A 58 2.94 1.66 -0.83
CA ASP A 58 2.21 2.83 -1.32
C ASP A 58 2.64 3.21 -2.75
N ALA A 59 3.95 3.15 -3.05
CA ALA A 59 4.48 3.37 -4.40
C ALA A 59 3.99 2.31 -5.42
N MET A 60 3.87 1.04 -5.03
CA MET A 60 3.25 0.01 -5.87
C MET A 60 1.79 0.37 -6.20
N GLY A 61 1.06 0.92 -5.25
CA GLY A 61 -0.31 1.39 -5.46
C GLY A 61 -0.40 2.50 -6.50
N VAL A 62 0.51 3.47 -6.44
CA VAL A 62 0.64 4.55 -7.44
C VAL A 62 0.95 3.96 -8.81
N ALA A 63 1.98 3.13 -8.91
CA ALA A 63 2.42 2.54 -10.17
C ALA A 63 1.34 1.65 -10.80
N GLN A 64 0.61 0.87 -10.00
CA GLN A 64 -0.47 0.02 -10.50
C GLN A 64 -1.62 0.87 -11.07
N GLN A 65 -2.05 1.92 -10.37
CA GLN A 65 -3.14 2.78 -10.84
C GLN A 65 -2.74 3.64 -12.04
N ARG A 66 -1.50 4.15 -12.07
CA ARG A 66 -0.88 4.79 -13.24
C ARG A 66 -0.86 3.85 -14.44
N GLY A 67 -0.46 2.60 -14.25
CA GLY A 67 -0.43 1.58 -15.30
C GLY A 67 -1.80 1.27 -15.89
N GLU A 68 -2.85 1.30 -15.07
CA GLU A 68 -4.24 1.15 -15.52
C GLU A 68 -4.68 2.31 -16.40
N TRP A 69 -4.35 3.55 -16.02
CA TRP A 69 -4.63 4.72 -16.85
C TRP A 69 -3.86 4.68 -18.17
N LEU A 70 -2.54 4.44 -18.12
CA LEU A 70 -1.69 4.36 -19.31
C LEU A 70 -2.20 3.29 -20.28
N THR A 71 -2.67 2.16 -19.75
CA THR A 71 -3.27 1.11 -20.59
C THR A 71 -4.56 1.58 -21.26
N LYS A 72 -5.47 2.23 -20.52
CA LYS A 72 -6.71 2.79 -21.08
C LYS A 72 -6.42 3.81 -22.18
N GLU A 73 -5.41 4.66 -21.97
CA GLU A 73 -5.06 5.74 -22.88
C GLU A 73 -4.37 5.24 -24.15
N CYS A 74 -3.41 4.32 -24.03
CA CYS A 74 -2.84 3.62 -25.18
C CYS A 74 -3.94 2.97 -26.05
N SER A 75 -4.88 2.25 -25.43
CA SER A 75 -5.99 1.63 -26.17
C SER A 75 -7.01 2.62 -26.75
N ARG A 76 -7.07 3.86 -26.24
CA ARG A 76 -7.84 4.94 -26.88
C ARG A 76 -7.15 5.42 -28.15
N LEU A 77 -5.84 5.67 -28.07
CA LEU A 77 -5.04 6.14 -29.21
C LEU A 77 -4.93 5.07 -30.31
N GLU A 78 -4.75 3.80 -29.96
CA GLU A 78 -4.74 2.68 -30.93
C GLU A 78 -6.00 2.63 -31.78
N ARG A 79 -7.18 2.75 -31.14
CA ARG A 79 -8.47 2.80 -31.86
C ARG A 79 -8.54 4.02 -32.78
N THR A 80 -8.08 5.17 -32.30
CA THR A 80 -8.09 6.41 -33.08
C THR A 80 -7.17 6.33 -34.30
N LEU A 81 -6.01 5.66 -34.18
CA LEU A 81 -5.10 5.40 -35.30
C LEU A 81 -5.69 4.44 -36.33
N GLY A 82 -6.48 3.45 -35.88
CA GLY A 82 -7.18 2.52 -36.78
C GLY A 82 -8.25 3.19 -37.65
N ASP A 83 -8.84 4.29 -37.15
CA ASP A 83 -10.00 4.94 -37.78
C ASP A 83 -9.64 6.19 -38.63
N SER A 84 -8.41 6.73 -38.57
CA SER A 84 -8.07 8.04 -39.15
C SER A 84 -6.84 8.03 -40.09
N THR A 85 -7.00 8.58 -41.30
CA THR A 85 -5.91 8.75 -42.30
C THR A 85 -5.21 10.12 -42.26
N LYS A 86 -5.68 11.10 -41.46
CA LYS A 86 -5.22 12.51 -41.56
C LYS A 86 -4.65 13.13 -40.28
N ALA A 87 -4.50 12.38 -39.19
CA ALA A 87 -3.85 12.84 -37.96
C ALA A 87 -2.82 11.83 -37.40
N MET A 88 -2.27 10.98 -38.27
CA MET A 88 -1.48 9.82 -37.84
C MET A 88 -0.19 10.20 -37.11
N ASP A 89 0.54 11.24 -37.52
CA ASP A 89 1.88 11.50 -37.00
C ASP A 89 1.88 11.97 -35.53
N GLU A 90 0.97 12.88 -35.18
CA GLU A 90 0.85 13.40 -33.81
C GLU A 90 0.31 12.33 -32.85
N ILE A 91 -0.76 11.64 -33.26
CA ILE A 91 -1.36 10.55 -32.46
C ILE A 91 -0.36 9.39 -32.31
N SER A 92 0.42 9.08 -33.35
CA SER A 92 1.46 8.03 -33.29
C SER A 92 2.64 8.42 -32.39
N ARG A 93 2.99 9.71 -32.34
CA ARG A 93 4.00 10.22 -31.40
C ARG A 93 3.50 10.08 -29.96
N GLU A 94 2.31 10.57 -29.67
CA GLU A 94 1.70 10.47 -28.33
C GLU A 94 1.56 9.01 -27.88
N TYR A 95 1.10 8.12 -28.77
CA TYR A 95 1.00 6.69 -28.47
C TYR A 95 2.35 6.07 -28.08
N ARG A 96 3.42 6.39 -28.82
CA ARG A 96 4.77 5.91 -28.50
C ARG A 96 5.25 6.41 -27.14
N GLU A 97 5.05 7.70 -26.85
CA GLU A 97 5.43 8.30 -25.57
C GLU A 97 4.71 7.64 -24.38
N LEU A 98 3.40 7.43 -24.49
CA LEU A 98 2.61 6.76 -23.45
C LEU A 98 2.96 5.28 -23.32
N SER A 99 3.27 4.59 -24.42
CA SER A 99 3.74 3.21 -24.41
C SER A 99 5.09 3.08 -23.69
N ASP A 100 6.02 4.00 -23.96
CA ASP A 100 7.32 4.05 -23.28
C ASP A 100 7.17 4.38 -21.79
N GLU A 101 6.25 5.28 -21.44
CA GLU A 101 5.90 5.55 -20.05
C GLU A 101 5.30 4.33 -19.35
N LYS A 102 4.38 3.61 -20.01
CA LYS A 102 3.78 2.37 -19.50
C LYS A 102 4.85 1.32 -19.20
N TYR A 103 5.82 1.16 -20.09
CA TYR A 103 6.94 0.26 -19.90
C TYR A 103 7.83 0.67 -18.72
N ARG A 104 8.17 1.97 -18.60
CA ARG A 104 8.92 2.50 -17.46
C ARG A 104 8.18 2.32 -16.13
N ASN A 105 6.89 2.62 -16.09
CA ASN A 105 6.04 2.44 -14.92
C ASN A 105 5.97 0.97 -14.48
N GLN A 106 5.93 0.02 -15.42
CA GLN A 106 5.97 -1.40 -15.09
C GLN A 106 7.30 -1.81 -14.42
N LYS A 107 8.43 -1.22 -14.85
CA LYS A 107 9.73 -1.44 -14.17
C LYS A 107 9.72 -0.88 -12.75
N VAL A 108 9.15 0.31 -12.55
CA VAL A 108 8.98 0.90 -11.22
C VAL A 108 8.16 -0.03 -10.34
N TYR A 109 7.00 -0.51 -10.79
CA TYR A 109 6.18 -1.46 -10.03
C TYR A 109 6.98 -2.70 -9.59
N LYS A 110 7.71 -3.33 -10.52
CA LYS A 110 8.51 -4.53 -10.23
C LYS A 110 9.59 -4.27 -9.20
N LEU A 111 10.34 -3.17 -9.35
CA LEU A 111 11.37 -2.78 -8.39
C LEU A 111 10.77 -2.55 -6.99
N ARG A 112 9.65 -1.83 -6.91
CA ARG A 112 8.97 -1.56 -5.62
C ARG A 112 8.45 -2.85 -4.99
N ASP A 113 7.91 -3.78 -5.78
CA ASP A 113 7.48 -5.10 -5.30
C ASP A 113 8.64 -5.92 -4.74
N GLU A 114 9.80 -5.92 -5.41
CA GLU A 114 11.02 -6.58 -4.93
C GLU A 114 11.52 -5.97 -3.62
N LEU A 115 11.62 -4.64 -3.54
CA LEU A 115 12.04 -3.92 -2.33
C LEU A 115 11.06 -4.13 -1.17
N ALA A 116 9.75 -4.15 -1.44
CA ALA A 116 8.74 -4.43 -0.43
C ALA A 116 8.88 -5.86 0.11
N LYS A 117 9.17 -6.84 -0.75
CA LYS A 117 9.42 -8.24 -0.34
C LYS A 117 10.66 -8.36 0.52
N GLU A 118 11.77 -7.74 0.12
CA GLU A 118 13.01 -7.73 0.89
C GLU A 118 12.82 -7.10 2.28
N ALA A 119 12.18 -5.93 2.34
CA ALA A 119 11.86 -5.27 3.59
C ALA A 119 10.94 -6.14 4.47
N PHE A 120 9.94 -6.80 3.88
CA PHE A 120 9.06 -7.70 4.62
C PHE A 120 9.78 -8.95 5.13
N ASP A 121 10.73 -9.49 4.37
CA ASP A 121 11.53 -10.65 4.77
C ASP A 121 12.30 -10.39 6.06
N ALA A 122 12.86 -9.18 6.20
CA ALA A 122 13.50 -8.71 7.42
C ALA A 122 12.55 -8.56 8.63
N LEU A 123 11.23 -8.67 8.44
CA LEU A 123 10.23 -8.53 9.49
C LEU A 123 9.53 -9.83 9.88
N LYS A 124 9.67 -10.91 9.10
CA LYS A 124 8.89 -12.15 9.25
C LYS A 124 8.96 -12.75 10.67
N HIS A 125 10.11 -12.65 11.34
CA HIS A 125 10.30 -13.14 12.71
C HIS A 125 9.67 -12.24 13.79
N THR A 126 9.34 -11.00 13.46
CA THR A 126 8.84 -10.01 14.41
C THR A 126 7.33 -10.10 14.60
N ALA A 127 6.83 -9.61 15.74
CA ALA A 127 5.39 -9.52 15.99
C ALA A 127 4.68 -8.57 15.00
N ILE A 128 5.37 -7.49 14.57
CA ILE A 128 4.81 -6.54 13.62
C ILE A 128 4.72 -7.13 12.20
N GLY A 129 5.72 -7.91 11.76
CA GLY A 129 5.68 -8.58 10.46
C GLY A 129 4.54 -9.60 10.39
N ARG A 130 4.33 -10.37 11.46
CA ARG A 130 3.16 -11.27 11.57
C ARG A 130 1.83 -10.51 11.57
N ALA A 131 1.79 -9.35 12.21
CA ALA A 131 0.63 -8.48 12.22
C ALA A 131 0.31 -7.90 10.83
N ILE A 132 1.32 -7.41 10.11
CA ILE A 132 1.21 -6.93 8.72
C ILE A 132 0.69 -8.05 7.82
N HIS A 133 1.33 -9.23 7.86
CA HIS A 133 0.93 -10.38 7.05
C HIS A 133 -0.54 -10.74 7.25
N TYR A 134 -0.95 -10.83 8.52
CA TYR A 134 -2.33 -11.12 8.88
C TYR A 134 -3.29 -10.05 8.35
N SER A 135 -2.99 -8.78 8.60
CA SER A 135 -3.85 -7.67 8.22
C SER A 135 -4.02 -7.56 6.72
N ARG A 136 -2.94 -7.68 5.94
CA ARG A 136 -2.98 -7.60 4.47
C ARG A 136 -3.58 -8.85 3.82
N GLY A 137 -3.56 -9.99 4.52
CA GLY A 137 -4.23 -11.20 4.07
C GLY A 137 -5.76 -11.17 4.21
N LYS A 138 -6.34 -10.17 4.90
CA LYS A 138 -7.80 -10.06 5.03
C LYS A 138 -8.43 -9.38 3.81
N PRO A 139 -9.53 -9.93 3.27
CA PRO A 139 -10.30 -9.24 2.26
C PRO A 139 -10.70 -7.86 2.77
N ARG A 140 -10.61 -6.85 1.90
CA ARG A 140 -11.06 -5.48 2.20
C ARG A 140 -10.35 -4.86 3.42
N TRP A 141 -9.14 -5.32 3.78
CA TRP A 141 -8.34 -4.73 4.87
C TRP A 141 -8.18 -3.21 4.71
N HIS A 142 -8.03 -2.76 3.46
CA HIS A 142 -7.85 -1.36 3.11
C HIS A 142 -9.11 -0.54 3.39
N LEU A 143 -10.28 -1.16 3.49
CA LEU A 143 -11.56 -0.48 3.74
C LEU A 143 -11.86 -0.25 5.22
N SER A 144 -10.84 -0.26 6.09
CA SER A 144 -11.04 0.11 7.49
C SER A 144 -11.61 1.53 7.62
N PRO A 145 -12.45 1.80 8.65
CA PRO A 145 -13.11 3.10 8.81
C PRO A 145 -12.12 4.27 8.77
N TRP A 146 -10.95 4.12 9.40
CA TRP A 146 -9.92 5.15 9.42
C TRP A 146 -9.30 5.41 8.04
N LEU A 147 -8.95 4.36 7.29
CA LEU A 147 -8.36 4.52 5.95
C LEU A 147 -9.37 5.11 4.97
N ARG A 148 -10.65 4.73 5.09
CA ARG A 148 -11.74 5.32 4.30
C ARG A 148 -11.93 6.79 4.60
N LEU A 149 -11.96 7.17 5.89
CA LEU A 149 -12.07 8.54 6.33
C LEU A 149 -10.92 9.37 5.76
N ARG A 150 -9.67 8.91 5.95
CA ARG A 150 -8.49 9.56 5.39
C ARG A 150 -8.56 9.73 3.88
N CYS A 151 -8.97 8.68 3.15
CA CYS A 151 -9.14 8.77 1.71
C CYS A 151 -10.19 9.81 1.32
N ALA A 152 -11.30 9.93 2.07
CA ALA A 152 -12.33 10.94 1.84
C ALA A 152 -11.85 12.37 2.17
N GLU A 153 -11.16 12.56 3.29
CA GLU A 153 -10.60 13.85 3.73
C GLU A 153 -9.51 14.36 2.79
N ALA A 154 -8.71 13.46 2.21
CA ALA A 154 -7.77 13.78 1.13
C ALA A 154 -8.46 14.05 -0.22
N GLY A 155 -9.80 14.14 -0.24
CA GLY A 155 -10.59 14.36 -1.44
C GLY A 155 -10.69 13.15 -2.37
N GLY A 156 -10.27 11.95 -1.97
CA GLY A 156 -10.25 10.74 -2.80
C GLY A 156 -11.61 10.06 -3.00
N CYS A 157 -11.63 8.97 -3.77
CA CYS A 157 -12.85 8.22 -4.16
C CYS A 157 -13.76 7.81 -2.99
N CYS A 158 -13.28 7.70 -1.75
CA CYS A 158 -14.11 7.30 -0.60
C CYS A 158 -15.13 8.35 -0.18
N GLY A 159 -14.89 9.63 -0.46
CA GLY A 159 -15.85 10.72 -0.24
C GLY A 159 -16.73 11.01 -1.45
N ARG A 160 -16.61 10.23 -2.53
CA ARG A 160 -17.24 10.50 -3.84
C ARG A 160 -18.20 9.39 -4.25
N SER A 161 -19.08 9.67 -5.22
CA SER A 161 -20.04 8.71 -5.77
C SER A 161 -19.40 7.57 -6.57
N CYS A 162 -18.21 7.78 -7.15
CA CYS A 162 -17.51 6.74 -7.92
C CYS A 162 -17.08 5.55 -7.05
N GLN A 163 -16.73 5.78 -5.77
CA GLN A 163 -16.38 4.75 -4.79
C GLN A 163 -15.41 3.67 -5.31
N CYS A 164 -14.46 4.09 -6.15
CA CYS A 164 -13.63 3.18 -6.92
C CYS A 164 -12.79 2.24 -6.03
N CYS A 165 -12.38 2.69 -4.82
CA CYS A 165 -11.64 1.86 -3.87
C CYS A 165 -12.48 0.71 -3.24
N GLN A 166 -13.82 0.75 -3.35
CA GLN A 166 -14.73 -0.29 -2.80
C GLN A 166 -15.12 -1.36 -3.82
N ARG A 167 -15.09 -1.03 -5.12
CA ARG A 167 -15.54 -1.88 -6.23
C ARG A 167 -14.48 -2.89 -6.72
N LEU A 168 -13.38 -3.05 -5.98
CA LEU A 168 -12.20 -3.83 -6.36
C LEU A 168 -12.41 -5.37 -6.41
N GLN A 169 -13.64 -5.87 -6.29
CA GLN A 169 -13.88 -7.32 -6.22
C GLN A 169 -13.70 -8.05 -7.56
N ASP A 170 -13.80 -7.37 -8.71
CA ASP A 170 -13.99 -8.12 -9.96
C ASP A 170 -12.79 -8.19 -10.92
N THR A 171 -11.74 -7.35 -10.81
CA THR A 171 -10.69 -7.36 -11.87
C THR A 171 -9.25 -6.96 -11.56
N LYS A 172 -8.82 -6.50 -10.37
CA LYS A 172 -7.51 -5.78 -10.29
C LYS A 172 -6.51 -6.21 -9.21
N LYS A 173 -5.23 -6.10 -9.61
CA LYS A 173 -3.99 -6.51 -8.92
C LYS A 173 -3.63 -5.69 -7.68
N TRP A 174 -4.39 -4.65 -7.34
CA TRP A 174 -4.15 -3.79 -6.18
C TRP A 174 -5.35 -3.75 -5.23
N ALA A 175 -5.10 -4.14 -3.99
CA ALA A 175 -6.06 -4.04 -2.90
C ALA A 175 -5.66 -2.88 -1.98
N GLY A 176 -6.05 -1.65 -2.33
CA GLY A 176 -5.73 -0.45 -1.57
C GLY A 176 -6.59 0.75 -1.94
N HIS A 177 -6.36 1.88 -1.25
CA HIS A 177 -7.02 3.13 -1.59
C HIS A 177 -6.48 3.76 -2.86
N CYS A 178 -7.25 4.72 -3.33
CA CYS A 178 -7.02 5.47 -4.52
C CYS A 178 -5.89 6.46 -4.27
N THR A 179 -4.89 6.43 -5.15
CA THR A 179 -3.75 7.33 -5.18
C THR A 179 -4.05 8.51 -6.12
N PRO A 180 -3.20 9.54 -6.18
CA PRO A 180 -3.34 10.60 -7.18
C PRO A 180 -3.38 10.07 -8.62
N ALA A 181 -2.77 8.91 -8.90
CA ALA A 181 -2.78 8.29 -10.24
C ALA A 181 -4.08 7.53 -10.59
N CYS A 182 -5.11 7.57 -9.72
CA CYS A 182 -6.40 6.97 -10.02
C CYS A 182 -7.15 7.78 -11.09
N GLY A 183 -7.63 7.11 -12.16
CA GLY A 183 -8.37 7.75 -13.26
C GLY A 183 -9.49 8.69 -12.79
N CYS A 184 -10.34 8.24 -11.87
CA CYS A 184 -11.43 9.07 -11.33
C CYS A 184 -10.93 10.25 -10.48
N CYS A 185 -9.78 10.10 -9.81
CA CYS A 185 -9.18 11.20 -9.05
C CYS A 185 -8.63 12.27 -9.99
N MET A 186 -7.94 11.85 -11.05
CA MET A 186 -7.36 12.75 -12.06
C MET A 186 -8.42 13.49 -12.87
N GLU A 187 -9.46 12.78 -13.33
CA GLU A 187 -10.59 13.40 -14.04
C GLU A 187 -11.25 14.52 -13.21
N HIS A 188 -11.33 14.34 -11.89
CA HIS A 188 -11.90 15.36 -11.00
C HIS A 188 -10.95 16.51 -10.69
N GLN A 189 -9.63 16.28 -10.68
CA GLN A 189 -8.64 17.33 -10.45
C GLN A 189 -8.46 18.25 -11.66
N GLY A 190 -9.14 17.97 -12.78
CA GLY A 190 -8.83 18.55 -14.07
C GLY A 190 -7.60 17.84 -14.62
N THR A 191 -7.74 17.19 -15.76
CA THR A 191 -6.75 16.30 -16.41
C THR A 191 -5.41 16.94 -16.78
N ASP A 192 -5.14 18.16 -16.33
CA ASP A 192 -3.97 18.97 -16.70
C ASP A 192 -2.71 18.58 -15.91
N GLN A 193 -2.84 17.82 -14.82
CA GLN A 193 -1.68 17.23 -14.15
C GLN A 193 -1.24 15.98 -14.90
N LEU A 194 -0.21 16.12 -15.74
CA LEU A 194 0.48 14.99 -16.35
C LEU A 194 0.87 14.00 -15.24
N ILE A 195 0.47 12.75 -15.39
CA ILE A 195 0.83 11.67 -14.46
C ILE A 195 2.35 11.51 -14.34
N GLY A 196 3.09 11.93 -15.38
CA GLY A 196 4.54 12.18 -15.38
C GLY A 196 5.06 13.00 -14.19
N THR A 197 4.24 13.89 -13.65
CA THR A 197 4.58 14.83 -12.57
C THR A 197 4.18 14.34 -11.18
N LEU A 198 3.39 13.25 -11.10
CA LEU A 198 3.05 12.65 -9.81
C LEU A 198 4.33 12.03 -9.24
N GLN A 199 4.87 12.68 -8.22
CA GLN A 199 5.99 12.14 -7.46
C GLN A 199 5.54 10.89 -6.73
N ASP A 200 6.38 9.85 -6.77
CA ASP A 200 6.24 8.72 -5.86
C ASP A 200 6.17 9.28 -4.42
N PRO A 201 5.35 8.71 -3.53
CA PRO A 201 5.43 9.05 -2.11
C PRO A 201 6.82 8.63 -1.59
N ILE A 202 7.74 9.61 -1.53
CA ILE A 202 9.11 9.42 -1.01
C ILE A 202 9.05 9.23 0.51
N GLU A 203 8.04 9.79 1.15
CA GLU A 203 7.87 9.79 2.60
C GLU A 203 6.46 9.37 3.02
N LEU A 204 6.38 8.73 4.19
CA LEU A 204 5.10 8.46 4.83
C LEU A 204 4.61 9.76 5.47
N GLY A 205 3.38 10.16 5.16
CA GLY A 205 2.75 11.33 5.78
C GLY A 205 2.32 11.13 7.24
N TYR A 206 2.92 10.18 7.97
CA TYR A 206 2.65 9.85 9.37
C TYR A 206 3.88 9.24 10.03
N ASN A 207 3.96 9.38 11.35
CA ASN A 207 5.09 8.87 12.13
C ASN A 207 4.93 7.36 12.44
N MET A 208 5.92 6.57 12.04
CA MET A 208 5.95 5.13 12.31
C MET A 208 6.18 4.78 13.79
N ARG A 209 6.77 5.71 14.56
CA ARG A 209 7.04 5.60 15.99
C ARG A 209 6.28 6.69 16.75
N PRO A 210 4.94 6.70 16.71
CA PRO A 210 4.18 7.82 17.22
C PRO A 210 4.23 7.91 18.76
N SER A 211 4.28 9.14 19.28
CA SER A 211 4.09 9.36 20.71
C SER A 211 2.63 9.08 21.12
N LYS A 212 2.31 9.16 22.41
CA LYS A 212 0.94 8.93 22.87
C LYS A 212 -0.01 10.02 22.38
N GLU A 213 0.51 11.23 22.20
CA GLU A 213 -0.18 12.45 21.80
C GLU A 213 -0.43 12.50 20.29
N ASP A 214 0.40 11.81 19.49
CA ASP A 214 0.21 11.68 18.04
C ASP A 214 -0.90 10.65 17.71
N THR A 215 -2.13 11.07 17.94
CA THR A 215 -3.33 10.25 17.69
C THR A 215 -3.50 9.87 16.22
N PHE A 216 -3.13 10.77 15.31
CA PHE A 216 -3.23 10.55 13.87
C PHE A 216 -2.36 9.38 13.42
N SER A 217 -1.07 9.41 13.73
CA SER A 217 -0.13 8.36 13.34
C SER A 217 -0.42 7.05 14.06
N ARG A 218 -0.91 7.09 15.31
CA ARG A 218 -1.38 5.88 16.01
C ARG A 218 -2.56 5.22 15.31
N ASN A 219 -3.54 6.01 14.86
CA ASN A 219 -4.67 5.47 14.13
C ASN A 219 -4.26 4.93 12.75
N MET A 220 -3.27 5.55 12.10
CA MET A 220 -2.66 5.02 10.88
C MET A 220 -2.01 3.66 11.13
N MET A 221 -1.18 3.53 12.15
CA MET A 221 -0.54 2.26 12.53
C MET A 221 -1.58 1.19 12.89
N ASP A 222 -2.61 1.57 13.65
CA ASP A 222 -3.72 0.68 13.97
C ASP A 222 -4.41 0.17 12.71
N ALA A 223 -4.73 1.06 11.76
CA ALA A 223 -5.45 0.69 10.56
C ALA A 223 -4.62 -0.12 9.55
N LEU A 224 -3.32 0.13 9.46
CA LEU A 224 -2.42 -0.54 8.52
C LEU A 224 -1.87 -1.88 9.03
N ILE A 225 -1.75 -2.01 10.36
CA ILE A 225 -1.02 -3.11 11.00
C ILE A 225 -1.88 -3.84 12.02
N TRP A 226 -2.45 -3.15 13.01
CA TRP A 226 -2.97 -3.83 14.21
C TRP A 226 -4.45 -4.22 14.16
N LYS A 227 -5.28 -3.52 13.40
CA LYS A 227 -6.74 -3.65 13.41
C LYS A 227 -7.28 -3.78 11.99
N PRO A 228 -7.06 -4.92 11.31
CA PRO A 228 -7.62 -5.11 9.99
C PRO A 228 -9.14 -5.12 10.08
N PHE A 229 -9.78 -4.46 9.11
CA PHE A 229 -11.22 -4.48 8.97
C PHE A 229 -11.67 -5.89 8.58
N VAL A 230 -12.59 -6.45 9.36
CA VAL A 230 -13.34 -7.65 9.00
C VAL A 230 -14.76 -7.18 8.78
N SER A 231 -15.26 -7.21 7.54
CA SER A 231 -16.69 -7.00 7.31
C SER A 231 -17.42 -8.11 8.05
N LYS A 232 -18.37 -7.74 8.93
CA LYS A 232 -19.40 -8.70 9.33
C LYS A 232 -20.15 -9.05 8.04
N GLU A 233 -20.13 -10.33 7.69
CA GLU A 233 -21.02 -10.90 6.68
C GLU A 233 -22.49 -10.64 7.05
#